data_AF-A0A2G9PL28-F1
#
_entry.id   AF-A0A2G9PL28-F1
#
_cell.length_a   1.000
_cell.length_b   1.000
_cell.length_c   1.000
_cell.angle_alpha   90.00
_cell.angle_beta   90.00
_cell.angle_gamma   90.00
#
_symmetry.space_group_name_H-M   'P 1'
#
loop_
_entity.id
_entity.type
_entity.pdbx_description
1 polymer ?
#
loop_
_entity_poly.entity_id
_entity_poly.type
_entity_poly.pdbx_seq_one_letter_code
_entity_poly.pdbx_strand_id
1 'polypeptide(L)'
;MKMKKHRSAKKAGRHKGGSAKQMTSENHLKKRHLKHSKPSTKDELISLAASLIIFIIILKLVFYNEAFMVTARLAASIFWMFTLPGYAVMLYWRQRLDFLTRLVIGTVLGACIFGVAAYYLGIVGLQLGRSIFVVPAVVMGVGVWVGCSINIK
;
A
#
# COMPACT_ATOMS: atom_id res chain seq x y z
N MET A 1 54.59 50.55 -51.45
CA MET A 1 54.76 50.92 -50.04
C MET A 1 54.23 49.78 -49.16
N LYS A 2 54.91 49.57 -48.03
CA LYS A 2 55.05 48.34 -47.22
C LYS A 2 53.78 47.77 -46.56
N MET A 3 53.76 46.43 -46.46
CA MET A 3 53.36 45.61 -45.29
C MET A 3 51.86 45.69 -44.87
N LYS A 4 51.23 44.68 -44.26
CA LYS A 4 51.73 43.65 -43.34
C LYS A 4 50.73 42.48 -43.27
N LYS A 5 51.32 41.29 -43.33
CA LYS A 5 50.78 39.96 -43.06
C LYS A 5 50.31 39.88 -41.60
N HIS A 6 49.05 39.52 -41.34
CA HIS A 6 48.62 39.07 -40.02
C HIS A 6 47.95 37.70 -40.11
N ARG A 7 48.76 36.68 -39.80
CA ARG A 7 48.30 35.39 -39.30
C ARG A 7 47.84 35.62 -37.86
N SER A 8 46.65 35.14 -37.50
CA SER A 8 46.34 34.79 -36.12
C SER A 8 45.61 33.45 -36.10
N ALA A 9 46.40 32.41 -35.87
CA ALA A 9 45.93 31.12 -35.41
C ALA A 9 45.28 31.30 -34.03
N LYS A 10 43.97 31.05 -33.92
CA LYS A 10 43.30 30.93 -32.63
C LYS A 10 42.99 29.46 -32.38
N LYS A 11 43.72 28.93 -31.39
CA LYS A 11 43.73 27.55 -30.91
C LYS A 11 42.32 27.01 -30.67
N ALA A 12 42.03 25.86 -31.28
CA ALA A 12 40.93 24.99 -30.89
C ALA A 12 41.26 24.37 -29.51
N GLY A 13 40.68 24.96 -28.45
CA GLY A 13 40.69 24.42 -27.10
C GLY A 13 39.79 23.18 -27.05
N ARG A 14 40.40 22.00 -27.10
CA ARG A 14 39.74 20.70 -26.96
C ARG A 14 39.43 20.46 -25.47
N HIS A 15 38.30 20.96 -24.99
CA HIS A 15 37.75 20.62 -23.67
C HIS A 15 37.25 19.16 -23.68
N LYS A 16 38.15 18.20 -23.51
CA LYS A 16 37.80 16.81 -23.13
C LYS A 16 37.89 16.70 -21.62
N GLY A 17 36.79 16.96 -20.92
CA GLY A 17 36.76 16.85 -19.45
C GLY A 17 35.39 16.82 -18.79
N GLY A 18 34.29 16.65 -19.54
CA GLY A 18 32.93 16.71 -18.98
C GLY A 18 32.12 15.40 -18.97
N SER A 19 32.47 14.40 -19.80
CA SER A 19 31.53 13.31 -20.11
C SER A 19 31.39 12.22 -19.05
N ALA A 20 32.39 12.00 -18.18
CA ALA A 20 32.32 10.85 -17.25
C ALA A 20 31.50 11.13 -15.98
N LYS A 21 31.41 12.39 -15.51
CA LYS A 21 30.68 12.74 -14.28
C LYS A 21 29.20 13.00 -14.48
N GLN A 22 28.78 13.45 -15.67
CA GLN A 22 27.34 13.65 -15.97
C GLN A 22 26.60 12.34 -16.18
N MET A 23 27.27 11.29 -16.68
CA MET A 23 26.66 10.00 -16.97
C MET A 23 26.31 9.18 -15.72
N THR A 24 26.94 9.46 -14.58
CA THR A 24 26.65 8.79 -13.29
C THR A 24 25.47 9.42 -12.55
N SER A 25 25.23 10.72 -12.74
CA SER A 25 24.11 11.42 -12.08
C SER A 25 22.75 11.06 -12.68
N GLU A 26 22.67 10.90 -14.01
CA GLU A 26 21.41 10.48 -14.67
C GLU A 26 21.03 9.03 -14.34
N ASN A 27 22.00 8.12 -14.20
CA ASN A 27 21.72 6.73 -13.81
C ASN A 27 21.21 6.61 -12.37
N HIS A 28 21.62 7.50 -11.46
CA HIS A 28 21.10 7.54 -10.08
C HIS A 28 19.70 8.17 -9.98
N LEU A 29 19.33 9.09 -10.88
CA LEU A 29 17.97 9.62 -10.94
C LEU A 29 16.99 8.62 -11.59
N LYS A 30 17.41 7.90 -12.64
CA LYS A 30 16.55 6.96 -13.37
C LYS A 30 16.18 5.71 -12.54
N LYS A 31 17.03 5.30 -11.60
CA LYS A 31 16.74 4.20 -10.65
C LYS A 31 15.67 4.53 -9.61
N ARG A 32 15.37 5.81 -9.34
CA ARG A 32 14.30 6.19 -8.38
C ARG A 32 12.89 6.14 -8.99
N HIS A 33 12.76 6.14 -10.32
CA HIS A 33 11.47 6.14 -11.00
C HIS A 33 10.98 4.75 -11.45
N LEU A 34 11.80 3.70 -11.32
CA LEU A 34 11.50 2.35 -11.86
C LEU A 34 11.05 1.32 -10.82
N LYS A 35 10.50 1.76 -9.68
CA LYS A 35 9.92 0.82 -8.71
C LYS A 35 8.45 1.10 -8.35
N HIS A 36 7.70 1.74 -9.26
CA HIS A 36 6.25 1.53 -9.34
C HIS A 36 5.98 0.34 -10.26
N SER A 37 6.53 -0.82 -9.90
CA SER A 37 5.93 -2.09 -10.33
C SER A 37 4.51 -2.05 -9.79
N LYS A 38 3.49 -1.96 -10.68
CA LYS A 38 2.09 -2.17 -10.28
C LYS A 38 2.09 -3.54 -9.60
N PRO A 39 1.91 -3.63 -8.27
CA PRO A 39 2.00 -4.91 -7.61
C PRO A 39 0.90 -5.80 -8.21
N SER A 40 1.28 -7.00 -8.60
CA SER A 40 0.30 -7.97 -9.06
C SER A 40 -0.68 -8.20 -7.91
N THR A 41 -1.95 -8.47 -8.19
CA THR A 41 -2.96 -8.74 -7.15
C THR A 41 -2.51 -9.87 -6.22
N LYS A 42 -1.68 -10.79 -6.72
CA LYS A 42 -1.05 -11.87 -5.95
C LYS A 42 -0.02 -11.35 -4.94
N ASP A 43 0.78 -10.36 -5.31
CA ASP A 43 1.82 -9.79 -4.45
C ASP A 43 1.21 -8.98 -3.30
N GLU A 44 0.09 -8.30 -3.55
CA GLU A 44 -0.67 -7.60 -2.51
C GLU A 44 -1.30 -8.59 -1.52
N LEU A 45 -1.81 -9.72 -2.01
CA LEU A 45 -2.36 -10.77 -1.13
C LEU A 45 -1.28 -11.36 -0.22
N ILE A 46 -0.08 -11.61 -0.75
CA ILE A 46 1.07 -12.05 0.04
C ILE A 46 1.47 -10.98 1.07
N SER A 47 1.47 -9.72 0.66
CA SER A 47 1.77 -8.59 1.57
C SER A 47 0.72 -8.47 2.68
N LEU A 48 -0.55 -8.75 2.38
CA LEU A 48 -1.65 -8.79 3.35
C LEU A 48 -1.50 -9.98 4.32
N ALA A 49 -1.09 -11.14 3.83
CA ALA A 49 -0.79 -12.29 4.68
C ALA A 49 0.43 -12.05 5.57
N ALA A 50 1.47 -11.41 5.04
CA ALA A 50 2.64 -11.01 5.83
C ALA A 50 2.29 -10.03 6.95
N SER A 51 1.39 -9.07 6.69
CA SER A 51 0.94 -8.13 7.72
C SER A 51 0.16 -8.83 8.84
N LEU A 52 -0.63 -9.86 8.53
CA LEU A 52 -1.27 -10.70 9.54
C LEU A 52 -0.25 -11.43 10.42
N ILE A 53 0.82 -11.98 9.85
CA ILE A 53 1.88 -12.66 10.62
C ILE A 53 2.56 -11.67 11.58
N ILE A 54 2.91 -10.49 11.09
CA ILE A 54 3.50 -9.42 11.93
C ILE A 54 2.54 -9.07 13.07
N PHE A 55 1.23 -8.95 12.78
CA PHE A 55 0.22 -8.65 13.78
C PHE A 55 0.09 -9.75 14.85
N ILE A 56 0.16 -11.03 14.47
CA ILE A 56 0.19 -12.16 15.41
C ILE A 56 1.40 -12.06 16.34
N ILE A 57 2.58 -11.75 15.80
CA ILE A 57 3.81 -11.61 16.61
C ILE A 57 3.65 -10.46 17.63
N ILE A 58 3.13 -9.31 17.21
CA ILE A 58 2.86 -8.18 18.10
C ILE A 58 1.88 -8.58 19.20
N LEU A 59 0.75 -9.20 18.85
CA LEU A 59 -0.24 -9.65 19.83
C LEU A 59 0.33 -10.71 20.76
N LYS A 60 1.21 -11.59 20.28
CA LYS A 60 1.84 -12.59 21.14
C LYS A 60 2.78 -11.96 22.16
N LEU A 61 3.44 -10.86 21.79
CA LEU A 61 4.28 -10.07 22.70
C LEU A 61 3.44 -9.36 23.77
N VAL A 62 2.25 -8.85 23.40
CA VAL A 62 1.29 -8.24 24.34
C VAL A 62 0.67 -9.29 25.26
N PHE A 63 0.23 -10.43 24.71
CA PHE A 63 -0.40 -11.54 25.42
C PHE A 63 0.60 -12.68 25.65
N TYR A 64 1.72 -12.38 26.31
CA TYR A 64 2.81 -13.34 26.47
C TYR A 64 2.39 -14.61 27.25
N ASN A 65 1.48 -14.47 28.22
CA ASN A 65 0.97 -15.57 29.05
C ASN A 65 -0.06 -16.48 28.36
N GLU A 66 -0.65 -16.05 27.25
CA GLU A 66 -1.72 -16.82 26.58
C GLU A 66 -1.18 -17.91 25.66
N ALA A 67 -1.96 -18.96 25.45
CA ALA A 67 -1.60 -19.99 24.47
C ALA A 67 -1.51 -19.39 23.06
N PHE A 68 -0.50 -19.80 22.27
CA PHE A 68 -0.29 -19.28 20.91
C PHE A 68 -1.55 -19.40 20.03
N MET A 69 -2.29 -20.50 20.17
CA MET A 69 -3.52 -20.75 19.42
C MET A 69 -4.62 -19.73 19.74
N VAL A 70 -4.72 -19.27 20.99
CA VAL A 70 -5.70 -18.26 21.41
C VAL A 70 -5.33 -16.91 20.81
N THR A 71 -4.05 -16.51 20.91
CA THR A 71 -3.54 -15.27 20.34
C THR A 71 -3.71 -15.23 18.81
N ALA A 72 -3.36 -16.31 18.11
CA ALA A 72 -3.49 -16.39 16.67
C ALA A 72 -4.97 -16.30 16.22
N ARG A 73 -5.87 -16.96 16.95
CA ARG A 73 -7.32 -16.87 16.69
C ARG A 73 -7.86 -15.46 16.91
N LEU A 74 -7.43 -14.79 17.99
CA LEU A 74 -7.79 -13.40 18.26
C LEU A 74 -7.30 -12.47 17.14
N ALA A 75 -6.03 -12.60 16.77
CA ALA A 75 -5.41 -11.83 15.69
C ALA A 75 -6.16 -12.00 14.37
N ALA A 76 -6.42 -13.25 13.98
CA ALA A 76 -7.16 -13.58 12.77
C ALA A 76 -8.60 -13.04 12.80
N SER A 77 -9.26 -13.07 13.96
CA SER A 77 -10.62 -12.56 14.12
C SER A 77 -10.69 -11.04 13.96
N ILE A 78 -9.78 -10.31 14.61
CA ILE A 78 -9.66 -8.85 14.49
C ILE A 78 -9.32 -8.47 13.05
N PHE A 79 -8.37 -9.17 12.45
CA PHE A 79 -7.97 -8.92 11.06
C PHE A 79 -9.11 -9.17 10.07
N TRP A 80 -9.87 -10.24 10.29
CA TRP A 80 -11.06 -10.56 9.50
C TRP A 80 -12.16 -9.50 9.63
N MET A 81 -12.42 -9.03 10.85
CA MET A 81 -13.51 -8.07 11.09
C MET A 81 -13.22 -6.67 10.60
N PHE A 82 -11.98 -6.21 10.69
CA PHE A 82 -11.66 -4.80 10.49
C PHE A 82 -10.75 -4.59 9.29
N THR A 83 -9.62 -5.31 9.24
CA THR A 83 -8.58 -5.08 8.24
C THR A 83 -9.01 -5.54 6.86
N LEU A 84 -9.61 -6.73 6.73
CA LEU A 84 -10.06 -7.27 5.43
C LEU A 84 -11.17 -6.43 4.77
N PRO A 85 -12.33 -6.18 5.43
CA PRO A 85 -13.39 -5.36 4.84
C PRO A 85 -12.94 -3.91 4.64
N GLY A 86 -12.14 -3.37 5.56
CA GLY A 86 -11.55 -2.04 5.43
C GLY A 86 -10.62 -1.91 4.23
N TYR A 87 -9.75 -2.90 4.01
CA TYR A 87 -8.87 -2.96 2.85
C TYR A 87 -9.66 -3.13 1.55
N ALA A 88 -10.72 -3.95 1.56
CA ALA A 88 -11.58 -4.16 0.40
C ALA A 88 -12.24 -2.87 -0.08
N VAL A 89 -12.70 -2.01 0.82
CA VAL A 89 -13.22 -0.68 0.47
C VAL A 89 -12.12 0.21 -0.13
N MET A 90 -10.90 0.13 0.40
CA MET A 90 -9.74 0.88 -0.10
C MET A 90 -9.19 0.38 -1.45
N LEU A 91 -9.66 -0.76 -1.98
CA LEU A 91 -9.32 -1.21 -3.33
C LEU A 91 -9.76 -0.19 -4.39
N TYR A 92 -10.82 0.57 -4.13
CA TYR A 92 -11.24 1.68 -4.99
C TYR A 92 -10.10 2.71 -5.20
N TRP A 93 -9.33 3.00 -4.15
CA TRP A 93 -8.23 3.97 -4.19
C TRP A 93 -6.85 3.34 -4.46
N ARG A 94 -6.81 2.10 -4.97
CA ARG A 94 -5.56 1.36 -5.23
C ARG A 94 -4.54 2.13 -6.06
N GLN A 95 -4.99 2.96 -7.01
CA GLN A 95 -4.09 3.72 -7.88
C GLN A 95 -3.48 4.98 -7.24
N ARG A 96 -4.07 5.50 -6.16
CA ARG A 96 -3.65 6.77 -5.53
C ARG A 96 -2.89 6.57 -4.21
N LEU A 97 -3.08 5.43 -3.54
CA LEU A 97 -2.57 5.18 -2.20
C LEU A 97 -1.62 3.97 -2.18
N ASP A 98 -0.53 4.12 -1.44
CA ASP A 98 0.42 3.04 -1.18
C ASP A 98 -0.19 1.94 -0.29
N PHE A 99 0.35 0.72 -0.35
CA PHE A 99 -0.19 -0.44 0.34
C PHE A 99 -0.33 -0.23 1.85
N LEU A 100 0.71 0.29 2.52
CA LEU A 100 0.68 0.50 3.97
C LEU A 100 -0.37 1.54 4.36
N THR A 101 -0.46 2.63 3.60
CA THR A 101 -1.46 3.68 3.82
C THR A 101 -2.87 3.12 3.66
N ARG A 102 -3.12 2.30 2.63
CA ARG A 102 -4.42 1.63 2.45
C ARG A 102 -4.73 0.66 3.57
N LEU A 103 -3.73 -0.08 4.06
CA LEU A 103 -3.92 -1.02 5.17
C LEU A 103 -4.31 -0.30 6.46
N VAL A 104 -3.60 0.77 6.81
CA VAL A 104 -3.85 1.54 8.04
C VAL A 104 -5.18 2.28 7.97
N ILE A 105 -5.39 3.10 6.93
CA ILE A 105 -6.64 3.86 6.76
C ILE A 105 -7.82 2.91 6.56
N GLY A 106 -7.62 1.84 5.79
CA GLY A 106 -8.63 0.80 5.58
C GLY A 106 -9.04 0.16 6.90
N THR A 107 -8.09 -0.24 7.76
CA THR A 107 -8.42 -0.84 9.06
C THR A 107 -9.22 0.10 9.95
N VAL A 108 -8.84 1.38 10.01
CA VAL A 108 -9.60 2.40 10.77
C VAL A 108 -11.01 2.56 10.19
N LEU A 109 -11.14 2.65 8.88
CA LEU A 109 -12.43 2.77 8.20
C LEU A 109 -13.30 1.52 8.43
N GLY A 110 -12.71 0.33 8.36
CA GLY A 110 -13.38 -0.94 8.65
C GLY A 110 -13.89 -1.01 10.08
N ALA A 111 -13.10 -0.54 11.05
CA ALA A 111 -13.52 -0.43 12.44
C ALA A 111 -14.69 0.55 12.63
N CYS A 112 -14.67 1.71 11.96
CA CYS A 112 -15.77 2.66 11.98
C CYS A 112 -17.05 2.06 11.38
N ILE A 113 -16.96 1.45 10.19
CA ILE A 113 -18.11 0.83 9.53
C ILE A 113 -18.69 -0.29 10.39
N PHE A 114 -17.82 -1.17 10.92
CA PHE A 114 -18.26 -2.27 11.78
C PHE A 114 -18.89 -1.76 13.07
N GLY A 115 -18.31 -0.75 13.72
CA GLY A 115 -18.86 -0.17 14.96
C GLY A 115 -20.24 0.44 14.74
N VAL A 116 -20.42 1.21 13.67
CA VAL A 116 -21.72 1.79 13.30
C VAL A 116 -22.73 0.69 12.94
N ALA A 117 -22.34 -0.28 12.13
CA ALA A 117 -23.21 -1.39 11.76
C ALA A 117 -23.63 -2.21 12.99
N ALA A 118 -22.69 -2.54 13.89
CA ALA A 118 -22.96 -3.28 15.11
C ALA A 118 -23.91 -2.53 16.04
N TYR A 119 -23.78 -1.20 16.13
CA TYR A 119 -24.70 -0.35 16.91
C TYR A 119 -26.14 -0.45 16.38
N TYR A 120 -26.35 -0.25 15.08
CA TYR A 120 -27.70 -0.33 14.49
C TYR A 120 -28.28 -1.75 14.53
N LEU A 121 -27.46 -2.78 14.31
CA LEU A 121 -27.87 -4.17 14.43
C LEU A 121 -28.27 -4.53 15.86
N GLY A 122 -27.60 -3.95 16.85
CA GLY A 122 -27.94 -4.08 18.26
C GLY A 122 -29.32 -3.51 18.57
N ILE A 123 -29.66 -2.34 18.01
CA ILE A 123 -30.99 -1.72 18.18
C ILE A 123 -32.10 -2.56 17.54
N VAL A 124 -31.84 -3.16 16.37
CA VAL A 124 -32.81 -4.02 15.66
C VAL A 124 -33.05 -5.37 16.38
N GLY A 125 -32.27 -5.68 17.42
CA GLY A 125 -32.39 -6.93 18.17
C GLY A 125 -31.80 -8.13 17.44
N LEU A 126 -30.97 -7.91 16.41
CA LEU A 126 -30.26 -8.99 15.74
C LEU A 126 -29.19 -9.55 16.69
N GLN A 127 -29.21 -10.86 16.95
CA GLN A 127 -28.20 -11.50 17.80
C GLN A 127 -26.78 -11.21 17.29
N LEU A 128 -26.00 -10.51 18.11
CA LEU A 128 -24.62 -10.07 17.82
C LEU A 128 -23.73 -11.21 17.32
N GLY A 129 -23.97 -12.44 17.80
CA GLY A 129 -23.21 -13.62 17.38
C GLY A 129 -23.23 -13.90 15.87
N ARG A 130 -24.36 -13.64 15.19
CA ARG A 130 -24.46 -13.87 13.74
C ARG A 130 -23.99 -12.64 12.94
N SER A 131 -24.24 -11.44 13.47
CA SER A 131 -23.82 -10.16 12.88
C SER A 131 -22.31 -10.04 12.70
N ILE A 132 -21.54 -10.67 13.60
CA ILE A 132 -20.07 -10.76 13.57
C ILE A 132 -19.54 -11.32 12.25
N PHE A 133 -20.22 -12.28 11.63
CA PHE A 133 -19.79 -12.86 10.36
C PHE A 133 -20.45 -12.18 9.16
N VAL A 134 -21.72 -11.78 9.30
CA VAL A 134 -22.51 -11.20 8.20
C VAL A 134 -21.99 -9.82 7.80
N VAL A 135 -21.69 -8.96 8.77
CA VAL A 135 -21.28 -7.57 8.49
C VAL A 135 -19.97 -7.50 7.70
N PRO A 136 -18.86 -8.13 8.14
CA PRO A 136 -17.61 -8.09 7.38
C PRO A 136 -17.75 -8.68 5.97
N ALA A 137 -18.53 -9.76 5.83
CA ALA A 137 -18.76 -10.41 4.54
C ALA A 137 -19.51 -9.51 3.56
N VAL A 138 -20.58 -8.84 4.02
CA VAL A 138 -21.35 -7.88 3.21
C VAL A 138 -20.48 -6.69 2.81
N VAL A 139 -19.72 -6.11 3.75
CA VAL A 139 -18.84 -4.97 3.46
C VAL A 139 -17.74 -5.36 2.46
N MET A 140 -17.15 -6.54 2.59
CA MET A 140 -16.20 -7.06 1.60
C MET A 140 -16.84 -7.23 0.22
N GLY A 141 -18.03 -7.84 0.16
CA GLY A 141 -18.75 -8.04 -1.11
C GLY A 141 -19.02 -6.72 -1.82
N VAL A 142 -19.54 -5.72 -1.08
CA VAL A 142 -19.81 -4.38 -1.62
C VAL A 142 -18.51 -3.68 -2.02
N GLY A 143 -17.46 -3.73 -1.19
CA GLY A 143 -16.18 -3.10 -1.47
C GLY A 143 -15.52 -3.64 -2.74
N VAL A 144 -15.52 -4.97 -2.90
CA VAL A 144 -15.00 -5.64 -4.11
C VAL A 144 -15.86 -5.31 -5.32
N TRP A 145 -17.19 -5.31 -5.18
CA TRP A 145 -18.10 -4.98 -6.28
C TRP A 145 -17.88 -3.55 -6.79
N VAL A 146 -17.82 -2.57 -5.89
CA VAL A 146 -17.53 -1.17 -6.22
C VAL A 146 -16.14 -1.03 -6.83
N GLY A 147 -15.12 -1.68 -6.25
CA GLY A 147 -13.75 -1.66 -6.77
C GLY A 147 -13.63 -2.28 -8.17
N CYS A 148 -14.37 -3.35 -8.45
CA CYS A 148 -14.39 -4.01 -9.76
C CYS A 148 -15.14 -3.18 -10.81
N SER A 149 -16.28 -2.59 -10.46
CA SER A 149 -17.11 -1.80 -11.39
C SER A 149 -16.39 -0.57 -11.95
N ILE A 150 -15.42 0.00 -11.23
CA ILE A 150 -14.76 1.25 -11.63
C ILE A 150 -13.46 0.99 -12.39
N ASN A 151 -12.76 -0.12 -12.12
CA ASN A 151 -11.53 -0.47 -12.81
C ASN A 151 -11.76 -0.98 -14.26
N ILE A 152 -13.03 -1.13 -14.66
CA ILE A 152 -13.46 -1.50 -16.02
C ILE A 152 -13.75 -0.27 -16.90
N LYS A 153 -13.79 0.94 -16.34
CA LYS A 153 -13.88 2.22 -17.09
C LYS A 153 -12.51 2.86 -17.22
#